data_AF-A0A519EPW8-F1
#
_entry.id   AF-A0A519EPW8-F1
#
_cell.length_a   1.000
_cell.length_b   1.000
_cell.length_c   1.000
_cell.angle_alpha   90.00
_cell.angle_beta   90.00
_cell.angle_gamma   90.00
#
_symmetry.space_group_name_H-M   'P 1'
#
loop_
_entity.id
_entity.type
_entity.pdbx_description
1 polymer ?
#
loop_
_entity_poly.entity_id
_entity_poly.type
_entity_poly.pdbx_seq_one_letter_code
_entity_poly.pdbx_strand_id
1 'polypeptide(L)' 'FWLTLKHKLDTRTLLDSALAQNVAFMPGEPFFADPDANPGYLRLNFSHIDPERLDEGLKRLADVIRQTQLSQAA' A
#
# COMPACT_ATOMS: atom_id res chain seq x y z
N PHE A 1 -7.15 2.22 9.30
CA PHE A 1 -8.10 1.95 8.21
C PHE A 1 -7.57 0.80 7.35
N TRP A 2 -8.40 -0.19 7.04
CA TRP A 2 -7.98 -1.39 6.29
C TRP A 2 -8.48 -1.26 4.87
N LEU A 3 -7.58 -1.51 3.92
CA LEU A 3 -7.82 -1.33 2.50
C LEU A 3 -7.56 -2.64 1.78
N THR A 4 -8.46 -3.01 0.88
CA THR A 4 -8.32 -4.17 0.00
C THR A 4 -8.17 -3.66 -1.43
N LEU A 5 -7.09 -4.04 -2.09
CA LEU A 5 -6.85 -3.69 -3.48
C LEU A 5 -7.77 -4.50 -4.39
N LYS A 6 -8.28 -3.87 -5.45
CA LYS A 6 -9.08 -4.54 -6.48
C LYS A 6 -8.27 -5.57 -7.28
N HIS A 7 -6.99 -5.31 -7.47
CA HIS A 7 -6.03 -6.21 -8.08
C HIS A 7 -5.03 -6.63 -7.01
N LYS A 8 -4.87 -7.95 -6.83
CA LYS A 8 -3.94 -8.50 -5.83
C LYS A 8 -2.52 -8.11 -6.20
N LEU A 9 -1.86 -7.40 -5.28
CA LEU A 9 -0.43 -7.10 -5.31
C LEU A 9 0.16 -7.60 -4.00
N ASP A 10 1.39 -8.09 -4.02
CA ASP A 10 2.12 -8.33 -2.78
C ASP A 10 2.45 -6.98 -2.14
N THR A 11 1.80 -6.66 -1.02
CA THR A 11 1.97 -5.36 -0.39
C THR A 11 3.26 -5.25 0.42
N ARG A 12 3.95 -6.38 0.65
CA ARG A 12 5.29 -6.42 1.26
C ARG A 12 6.32 -5.80 0.32
N THR A 13 6.28 -6.15 -0.97
CA THR A 13 7.18 -5.60 -1.99
C THR A 13 6.74 -4.20 -2.44
N LEU A 14 5.44 -3.93 -2.45
CA LEU A 14 4.89 -2.59 -2.71
C LEU A 14 5.41 -1.54 -1.70
N LEU A 15 5.66 -1.96 -0.45
CA LEU A 15 6.12 -1.08 0.62
C LEU A 15 7.43 -0.38 0.24
N ASP A 16 8.39 -1.08 -0.36
CA ASP A 16 9.67 -0.48 -0.76
C ASP A 16 9.48 0.65 -1.78
N SER A 17 8.57 0.46 -2.73
CA SER A 17 8.20 1.46 -3.73
C SER A 17 7.49 2.68 -3.10
N ALA A 18 6.64 2.43 -2.10
CA ALA A 18 5.96 3.50 -1.36
C ALA A 18 6.93 4.30 -0.48
N LEU A 19 7.87 3.62 0.18
CA LEU A 19 8.90 4.25 1.00
C LEU A 19 9.80 5.17 0.16
N ALA A 20 10.15 4.76 -1.07
CA ALA A 20 10.88 5.60 -2.01
C ALA A 20 10.12 6.89 -2.39
N GLN A 21 8.78 6.89 -2.27
CA GLN A 21 7.92 8.07 -2.47
C GLN A 21 7.57 8.79 -1.15
N ASN A 22 8.25 8.47 -0.05
CA ASN A 22 7.99 8.97 1.30
C ASN A 22 6.58 8.66 1.83
N VAL A 23 6.05 7.49 1.49
CA VAL A 23 4.80 6.96 2.04
C VAL A 23 5.08 5.66 2.77
N ALA A 24 4.68 5.58 4.04
CA ALA A 24 4.75 4.36 4.83
C ALA A 24 3.34 3.84 5.12
N PHE A 25 3.16 2.52 5.02
CA PHE A 25 1.96 1.81 5.45
C PHE A 25 2.36 0.44 6.02
N MET A 26 1.41 -0.29 6.61
CA MET A 26 1.66 -1.67 7.05
C MET A 26 1.13 -2.66 6.02
N PRO A 27 1.99 -3.55 5.47
CA PRO A 27 1.53 -4.65 4.64
C PRO A 27 0.52 -5.52 5.37
N GLY A 28 -0.50 -5.98 4.66
CA GLY A 28 -1.60 -6.73 5.27
C GLY A 28 -1.31 -8.22 5.43
N GLU A 29 -0.45 -8.79 4.58
CA GLU A 29 -0.14 -10.23 4.54
C GLU A 29 0.27 -10.79 5.93
N PRO A 30 1.15 -10.13 6.72
CA PRO A 30 1.55 -10.63 8.03
C PRO A 30 0.42 -10.69 9.08
N PHE A 31 -0.76 -10.13 8.80
CA PHE A 31 -1.91 -10.17 9.70
C PHE A 31 -2.86 -11.36 9.43
N PHE A 32 -2.60 -12.16 8.39
CA PHE A 32 -3.35 -13.37 8.08
C PHE A 32 -2.61 -14.63 8.58
N ALA A 33 -3.37 -15.67 8.92
CA ALA A 33 -2.81 -16.97 9.31
C ALA A 33 -2.05 -17.66 8.16
N ASP A 34 -2.46 -17.39 6.92
CA ASP A 34 -1.77 -17.78 5.69
C ASP A 34 -1.43 -16.51 4.89
N PRO A 35 -0.22 -15.93 5.06
CA PRO A 35 0.15 -14.67 4.42
C PRO A 35 0.16 -14.74 2.89
N ASP A 36 0.64 -15.84 2.30
CA ASP A 36 0.87 -15.94 0.86
C ASP A 36 -0.43 -16.18 0.08
N ALA A 37 -1.46 -16.75 0.72
CA ALA A 37 -2.81 -16.85 0.13
C ALA A 37 -3.58 -15.52 0.13
N ASN A 38 -3.15 -14.53 0.92
CA ASN A 38 -3.88 -13.29 1.19
C ASN A 38 -3.13 -12.00 0.81
N PRO A 39 -2.66 -11.83 -0.44
CA PRO A 39 -2.04 -10.58 -0.88
C PRO A 39 -3.08 -9.49 -1.15
N GLY A 40 -2.63 -8.24 -1.14
CA GLY A 40 -3.43 -7.08 -1.59
C GLY A 40 -4.19 -6.37 -0.48
N TYR A 41 -3.76 -6.53 0.77
CA TYR A 41 -4.33 -5.83 1.92
C TYR A 41 -3.34 -4.83 2.49
N LEU A 42 -3.81 -3.66 2.90
CA LEU A 42 -2.98 -2.62 3.51
C LEU A 42 -3.65 -2.10 4.78
N ARG A 43 -2.85 -1.88 5.83
CA ARG A 43 -3.26 -1.12 7.01
C ARG A 43 -2.70 0.30 6.91
N LEU A 44 -3.62 1.26 6.85
CA LEU A 44 -3.31 2.69 6.95
C LEU A 44 -3.52 3.16 8.39
N ASN A 45 -2.61 4.00 8.89
CA ASN A 45 -2.74 4.71 10.15
C ASN A 45 -2.63 6.22 9.88
N PHE A 46 -3.49 7.00 10.54
CA PHE A 46 -3.56 8.45 10.39
C PHE A 46 -3.35 9.18 11.72
N SER A 47 -2.90 8.49 12.78
CA SER A 47 -2.85 9.07 14.12
C SER A 47 -1.73 10.11 14.30
N HIS A 48 -0.76 10.14 13.39
CA HIS A 48 0.42 11.03 13.46
C HIS A 48 0.65 11.85 12.19
N ILE A 49 -0.31 11.88 11.26
CA ILE A 49 -0.18 12.64 10.02
C ILE A 49 -0.83 14.01 10.18
N ASP A 50 -0.16 15.05 9.69
CA ASP A 50 -0.74 16.37 9.53
C ASP A 50 -1.87 16.32 8.48
N PRO A 51 -3.09 16.82 8.77
CA PRO A 51 -4.18 16.85 7.80
C PRO A 51 -3.80 17.41 6.43
N GLU A 52 -2.92 18.42 6.37
CA GLU A 52 -2.49 19.03 5.11
C GLU A 52 -1.66 18.06 4.24
N ARG A 53 -1.02 17.08 4.87
CA ARG A 53 -0.19 16.07 4.19
C ARG A 53 -0.95 14.80 3.82
N LEU A 54 -2.19 14.65 4.29
CA LEU A 54 -2.99 13.45 4.08
C LEU A 54 -3.28 13.22 2.59
N ASP A 55 -3.77 14.26 1.91
CA ASP A 55 -4.13 14.19 0.49
C ASP A 55 -2.92 13.87 -0.38
N GLU A 56 -1.79 14.51 -0.09
CA GLU A 56 -0.54 14.24 -0.80
C GLU A 56 -0.05 12.80 -0.57
N GLY A 57 -0.08 12.31 0.68
CA GLY A 57 0.30 10.94 1.01
C GLY A 57 -0.59 9.90 0.31
N LEU A 58 -1.90 10.12 0.27
CA LEU A 58 -2.84 9.25 -0.44
C LEU A 58 -2.63 9.28 -1.95
N LYS A 59 -2.36 10.46 -2.53
CA LYS A 59 -2.05 10.60 -3.96
C LYS A 59 -0.80 9.81 -4.34
N ARG A 60 0.29 9.98 -3.58
CA ARG A 60 1.55 9.25 -3.80
C ARG A 60 1.35 7.73 -3.67
N LEU A 61 0.59 7.27 -2.68
CA LEU A 61 0.25 5.85 -2.54
C LEU A 61 -0.51 5.32 -3.76
N ALA A 62 -1.51 6.06 -4.23
CA ALA A 62 -2.30 5.68 -5.40
C ALA A 62 -1.43 5.58 -6.66
N ASP A 63 -0.50 6.50 -6.85
CA ASP A 63 0.40 6.51 -8.00
C ASP A 63 1.37 5.32 -7.97
N VAL A 64 1.92 4.98 -6.80
CA VAL A 64 2.75 3.77 -6.63
C VAL A 64 1.97 2.50 -6.99
N ILE A 65 0.74 2.35 -6.47
CA ILE A 65 -0.12 1.19 -6.78
C ILE A 65 -0.36 1.08 -8.30
N ARG A 66 -0.70 2.19 -8.96
CA ARG A 66 -0.95 2.20 -10.42
C ARG A 66 0.30 1.85 -11.22
N GLN A 67 1.45 2.39 -10.84
CA GLN A 67 2.72 2.08 -11.51
C GLN A 67 3.06 0.59 -11.38
N THR A 68 2.95 0.02 -10.18
CA THR A 68 3.18 -1.41 -9.97
C THR A 68 2.21 -2.28 -10.78
N GLN A 69 0.94 -1.89 -10.89
CA GLN A 69 -0.05 -2.60 -11.72
C GLN A 69 0.32 -2.57 -13.20
N LEU A 70 0.74 -1.41 -13.72
CA LEU A 70 1.16 -1.26 -15.11
C LEU A 70 2.41 -2.10 -15.42
N SER A 71 3.38 -2.14 -14.49
CA SER A 71 4.60 -2.94 -14.65
C SER A 71 4.36 -4.45 -14.62
N GLN A 72 3.30 -4.93 -13.96
CA GLN A 72 2.95 -6.36 -13.97
C GLN A 72 2.13 -6.78 -15.20
N ALA A 73 1.53 -5.81 -15.91
CA ALA A 73 0.71 -6.06 -17.10
C ALA A 73 1.51 -6.01 -18.41
N ALA A 74 2.76 -5.54 -18.38
CA ALA A 74 3.69 -5.45 -19.50
C ALA A 74 4.64 -6.65 -19.54
#